data_AF-A0A2M6XX18-F1
#
_entry.id   AF-A0A2M6XX18-F1
#
_cell.length_a   1.000
_cell.length_b   1.000
_cell.length_c   1.000
_cell.angle_alpha   90.00
_cell.angle_beta   90.00
_cell.angle_gamma   90.00
#
_symmetry.space_group_name_H-M   'P 1'
#
loop_
_entity.id
_entity.type
_entity.pdbx_description
1 polymer ?
#
loop_
_entity_poly.entity_id
_entity_poly.type
_entity_poly.pdbx_seq_one_letter_code
_entity_poly.pdbx_strand_id
1 'polypeptide(L)'
;QERRTRLGLVVDEYGELLGLVTLENILEEIVGEFTTQSPAQTGKFLRQNDGSLLLEGSSSLRELNRKLGLHLPLGEAKTLNGLILEHLQDIPEAGTSLKIGNYPIEIIQVQDRAVKVARIFSIQKTQRNG
;
A
#
# COMPACT_ATOMS: atom_id res chain seq x y z
N GLN A 1 -14.17 22.51 11.43
CA GLN A 1 -13.09 21.50 11.48
C GLN A 1 -13.64 20.32 12.29
N GLU A 2 -14.26 19.33 11.65
CA GLU A 2 -14.80 18.14 12.33
C GLU A 2 -13.85 16.97 12.13
N ARG A 3 -13.14 16.60 13.20
CA ARG A 3 -12.27 15.42 13.25
C ARG A 3 -13.16 14.20 13.43
N ARG A 4 -13.54 13.52 12.34
CA ARG A 4 -14.26 12.25 12.37
C ARG A 4 -13.32 11.13 12.82
N THR A 5 -13.19 10.96 14.13
CA THR A 5 -12.50 9.78 14.69
C THR A 5 -13.43 8.57 14.57
N ARG A 6 -13.09 7.60 13.71
CA ARG A 6 -13.78 6.31 13.61
C ARG A 6 -13.23 5.35 14.67
N LEU A 7 -13.74 5.46 15.90
CA LEU A 7 -13.43 4.55 17.00
C LEU A 7 -14.50 3.45 17.04
N GLY A 8 -14.09 2.20 16.91
CA GLY A 8 -14.92 1.03 17.17
C GLY A 8 -14.60 0.47 18.55
N LEU A 9 -15.61 0.26 19.39
CA LEU A 9 -15.45 -0.42 20.67
C LEU A 9 -15.79 -1.90 20.47
N VAL A 10 -14.91 -2.80 20.90
CA VAL A 10 -15.18 -4.25 20.90
C VAL A 10 -15.58 -4.66 22.32
N VAL A 11 -16.74 -5.33 22.42
CA VAL A 11 -17.28 -5.88 23.66
C VAL A 11 -17.43 -7.39 23.53
N ASP A 12 -17.23 -8.12 24.62
CA ASP A 12 -17.55 -9.55 24.68
C ASP A 12 -19.07 -9.78 24.91
N GLU A 13 -19.47 -11.05 24.99
CA GLU A 13 -20.87 -11.48 25.21
C GLU A 13 -21.45 -11.02 26.57
N TYR A 14 -20.59 -10.55 27.46
CA TYR A 14 -20.91 -10.10 28.82
C TYR A 14 -20.79 -8.57 28.97
N GLY A 15 -20.43 -7.86 27.90
CA GLY A 15 -20.29 -6.41 27.88
C GLY A 15 -18.95 -5.90 28.44
N GLU A 16 -17.97 -6.78 28.66
CA GLU A 16 -16.63 -6.38 29.06
C GLU A 16 -15.83 -5.84 27.87
N LEU A 17 -15.09 -4.77 28.14
CA LEU A 17 -14.31 -4.02 27.16
C LEU A 17 -13.04 -4.80 26.81
N LEU A 18 -13.03 -5.48 25.67
CA LEU A 18 -11.87 -6.26 25.20
C LEU A 18 -10.75 -5.36 24.63
N GLY A 19 -11.06 -4.11 24.25
CA GLY A 19 -10.08 -3.11 23.82
C GLY A 19 -10.56 -2.22 22.67
N LEU A 20 -9.78 -1.18 22.38
CA LEU A 20 -10.00 -0.24 21.27
C LEU A 20 -9.42 -0.83 19.98
N VAL A 21 -10.26 -1.37 19.09
CA VAL A 21 -9.81 -1.80 17.76
C VAL A 21 -10.07 -0.68 16.78
N THR A 22 -9.00 -0.16 16.19
CA THR A 22 -9.09 0.83 15.12
C THR A 22 -9.01 0.15 13.75
N LEU A 23 -9.52 0.80 12.71
CA LEU A 23 -9.34 0.31 11.33
C LEU A 23 -7.86 0.10 10.98
N GLU A 24 -6.98 0.90 11.59
CA GLU A 24 -5.53 0.81 11.43
C GLU A 24 -4.99 -0.52 11.96
N ASN A 25 -5.51 -1.06 13.08
CA ASN A 25 -5.08 -2.36 13.60
C ASN A 25 -5.56 -3.55 12.76
N ILE A 26 -6.76 -3.45 12.17
CA ILE A 26 -7.25 -4.49 11.23
C ILE A 26 -6.38 -4.52 9.97
N LEU A 27 -6.00 -3.35 9.46
CA LEU A 27 -5.07 -3.25 8.34
C LEU A 27 -3.67 -3.74 8.71
N GLU A 28 -3.21 -3.47 9.93
CA GLU A 28 -1.90 -3.91 10.44
C GLU A 28 -1.82 -5.43 10.59
N GLU A 29 -2.89 -6.13 10.97
CA GLU A 29 -2.92 -7.59 11.01
C GLU A 29 -2.81 -8.20 9.60
N ILE A 30 -3.61 -7.66 8.65
CA ILE A 30 -3.55 -8.05 7.23
C ILE A 30 -2.15 -7.77 6.66
N VAL A 31 -1.55 -6.62 7.00
CA VAL A 31 -0.21 -6.26 6.53
C VAL A 31 0.89 -7.06 7.23
N GLY A 32 0.71 -7.35 8.51
CA GLY A 32 1.64 -8.09 9.37
C GLY A 32 1.83 -9.53 8.91
N GLU A 33 0.76 -10.21 8.50
CA GLU A 33 0.83 -11.54 7.88
C GLU A 33 1.67 -11.56 6.58
N PHE A 34 1.85 -10.43 5.89
CA PHE A 34 2.74 -10.35 4.72
C PHE A 34 4.22 -10.31 5.11
N THR A 35 4.55 -9.81 6.31
CA THR A 35 5.93 -9.66 6.80
C THR A 35 6.46 -10.85 7.60
N THR A 36 5.58 -11.74 8.08
CA THR A 36 5.92 -12.89 8.93
C THR A 36 6.26 -14.16 8.15
N GLN A 37 6.08 -14.17 6.82
CA GLN A 37 6.60 -15.25 5.97
C GLN A 37 8.12 -15.13 5.87
N SER A 38 8.82 -16.21 6.21
CA SER A 38 10.27 -16.29 6.42
C SER A 38 11.11 -15.48 5.40
N PRO A 39 12.23 -14.82 5.79
CA PRO A 39 13.03 -13.95 4.92
C PRO A 39 13.51 -14.57 3.59
N ALA A 40 13.53 -15.91 3.50
CA ALA A 40 13.84 -16.66 2.30
C ALA A 40 12.70 -16.71 1.25
N GLN A 41 11.49 -16.28 1.60
CA GLN A 41 10.27 -16.24 0.77
C GLN A 41 9.69 -14.83 0.56
N THR A 42 10.30 -13.78 1.11
CA THR A 42 9.83 -12.39 1.00
C THR A 42 9.92 -11.86 -0.43
N GLY A 43 8.87 -12.07 -1.21
CA GLY A 43 8.56 -11.19 -2.32
C GLY A 43 8.25 -9.82 -1.73
N LYS A 44 8.97 -8.76 -2.15
CA LYS A 44 8.67 -7.36 -1.80
C LYS A 44 7.31 -6.86 -2.33
N PHE A 45 6.45 -7.81 -2.72
CA PHE A 45 5.19 -7.61 -3.40
C PHE A 45 4.26 -8.83 -3.23
N LEU A 46 2.96 -8.59 -3.21
CA LEU A 46 1.91 -9.59 -3.30
C LEU A 46 1.02 -9.30 -4.52
N ARG A 47 0.74 -10.33 -5.32
CA ARG A 47 -0.24 -10.23 -6.41
C ARG A 47 -1.63 -10.57 -5.90
N GLN A 48 -2.58 -9.68 -6.15
CA GLN A 48 -3.99 -9.86 -5.79
C GLN A 48 -4.78 -10.55 -6.91
N ASN A 49 -5.95 -11.09 -6.58
CA ASN A 49 -6.82 -11.83 -7.51
C ASN A 49 -7.30 -10.97 -8.70
N ASP A 50 -7.44 -9.66 -8.50
CA ASP A 50 -7.82 -8.70 -9.53
C ASP A 50 -6.63 -8.30 -10.45
N GLY A 51 -5.45 -8.87 -10.20
CA GLY A 51 -4.23 -8.59 -10.94
C GLY A 51 -3.46 -7.36 -10.45
N SER A 52 -3.94 -6.65 -9.42
CA SER A 52 -3.19 -5.58 -8.77
C SER A 52 -2.03 -6.12 -7.92
N LEU A 53 -1.10 -5.24 -7.55
CA LEU A 53 0.11 -5.57 -6.82
C LEU A 53 0.18 -4.73 -5.55
N LEU A 54 0.21 -5.37 -4.38
CA LEU A 54 0.56 -4.72 -3.13
C LEU A 54 2.08 -4.72 -2.98
N LEU A 55 2.67 -3.57 -2.72
CA LEU A 55 4.12 -3.35 -2.70
C LEU A 55 4.54 -2.66 -1.41
N GLU A 56 5.68 -3.06 -0.84
CA GLU A 56 6.30 -2.26 0.21
C GLU A 56 6.83 -0.93 -0.34
N GLY A 57 6.58 0.17 0.37
CA GLY A 57 7.10 1.49 0.04
C GLY A 57 8.64 1.56 0.11
N SER A 58 9.26 0.67 0.88
CA SER A 58 10.72 0.50 0.96
C SER A 58 11.34 -0.06 -0.34
N SER A 59 10.51 -0.67 -1.21
CA SER A 59 10.96 -1.39 -2.39
C SER A 59 11.71 -0.48 -3.37
N SER A 60 12.83 -0.98 -3.90
CA SER A 60 13.59 -0.26 -4.92
C SER A 60 12.83 -0.20 -6.23
N LEU A 61 12.68 1.00 -6.80
CA LEU A 61 12.02 1.20 -8.10
C LEU A 61 12.68 0.39 -9.21
N ARG A 62 14.01 0.26 -9.18
CA ARG A 62 14.77 -0.55 -10.16
C ARG A 62 14.43 -2.03 -10.07
N GLU A 63 14.28 -2.55 -8.85
CA GLU A 63 13.90 -3.94 -8.65
C GLU A 63 12.44 -4.19 -9.02
N LEU A 64 11.54 -3.27 -8.66
CA LEU A 64 10.12 -3.33 -9.05
C LEU A 64 9.99 -3.35 -10.57
N ASN A 65 10.63 -2.42 -11.27
CA ASN A 65 10.61 -2.39 -12.73
C ASN A 65 11.16 -3.68 -13.35
N ARG A 66 12.31 -4.18 -12.85
CA ARG A 66 12.95 -5.39 -13.37
C ARG A 66 12.16 -6.67 -13.10
N LYS A 67 11.69 -6.87 -11.87
CA LYS A 67 11.03 -8.12 -11.44
C LYS A 67 9.57 -8.19 -11.86
N LEU A 68 8.89 -7.05 -11.92
CA LEU A 68 7.44 -6.97 -12.14
C LEU A 68 7.07 -6.46 -13.52
N GLY A 69 8.06 -6.10 -14.35
CA GLY A 69 7.82 -5.49 -15.67
C GLY A 69 7.14 -4.13 -15.57
N LEU A 70 7.31 -3.44 -14.45
CA LEU A 70 6.80 -2.08 -14.28
C LEU A 70 7.73 -1.08 -15.00
N HIS A 71 7.17 0.07 -15.33
CA HIS A 71 7.87 1.19 -15.92
C HIS A 71 7.67 2.45 -15.07
N LEU A 72 7.86 2.32 -13.75
CA LEU A 72 7.84 3.46 -12.85
C LEU A 72 8.99 4.40 -13.19
N PRO A 73 8.77 5.73 -13.16
CA PRO A 73 9.80 6.70 -13.45
C PRO A 73 10.96 6.55 -12.44
N LEU A 74 12.18 6.58 -12.97
CA LEU A 74 13.40 6.61 -12.18
C LEU A 74 13.90 8.05 -12.20
N GLY A 75 13.89 8.70 -11.04
CA GLY A 75 14.40 10.06 -10.84
C GLY A 75 15.38 10.08 -9.68
N GLU A 76 15.30 11.12 -8.85
CA GLU A 76 16.07 11.20 -7.60
C GLU A 76 15.59 10.16 -6.58
N ALA A 77 14.27 9.92 -6.51
CA ALA A 77 13.71 8.84 -5.71
C ALA A 77 14.22 7.46 -6.16
N LYS A 78 14.65 6.66 -5.17
CA LYS A 78 15.13 5.28 -5.36
C LYS A 78 14.13 4.21 -4.95
N THR A 79 13.12 4.58 -4.18
CA THR A 79 12.11 3.70 -3.60
C THR A 79 10.70 4.13 -3.97
N LEU A 80 9.72 3.23 -3.82
CA LEU A 80 8.31 3.55 -4.09
C LEU A 80 7.78 4.66 -3.18
N ASN A 81 8.12 4.64 -1.88
CA ASN A 81 7.80 5.72 -0.96
C ASN A 81 8.39 7.05 -1.43
N GLY A 82 9.69 7.07 -1.76
CA GLY A 82 10.35 8.28 -2.22
C GLY A 82 9.68 8.86 -3.46
N LEU A 83 9.31 8.00 -4.41
CA LEU A 83 8.64 8.42 -5.65
C LEU A 83 7.24 8.99 -5.37
N ILE A 84 6.48 8.38 -4.47
CA ILE A 84 5.14 8.86 -4.11
C ILE A 84 5.22 10.22 -3.41
N LEU A 85 6.11 10.36 -2.42
CA LEU A 85 6.30 11.63 -1.71
C LEU A 85 6.82 12.73 -2.62
N GLU A 86 7.76 12.41 -3.52
CA GLU A 86 8.25 13.35 -4.54
C GLU A 86 7.12 13.78 -5.49
N HIS A 87 6.24 12.86 -5.90
CA HIS A 87 5.13 13.20 -6.78
C HIS A 87 4.06 14.06 -6.11
N LEU A 88 3.74 13.78 -4.85
CA LEU A 88 2.71 14.50 -4.09
C LEU A 88 3.22 15.78 -3.44
N GLN A 89 4.54 15.91 -3.24
CA GLN A 89 5.17 16.96 -2.42
C GLN A 89 4.62 17.03 -0.99
N ASP A 90 4.00 15.95 -0.51
CA ASP A 90 3.42 15.84 0.82
C ASP A 90 3.32 14.36 1.24
N ILE A 91 3.06 14.11 2.53
CA ILE A 91 2.79 12.78 3.07
C ILE A 91 1.31 12.47 2.89
N PRO A 92 0.94 11.47 2.07
CA PRO A 92 -0.46 11.14 1.84
C PRO A 92 -1.13 10.54 3.09
N GLU A 93 -2.45 10.55 3.10
CA GLU A 93 -3.26 9.72 4.00
C GLU A 93 -3.51 8.33 3.37
N ALA A 94 -3.75 7.32 4.19
CA ALA A 94 -4.22 6.02 3.70
C ALA A 94 -5.57 6.16 2.95
N GLY A 95 -5.74 5.44 1.85
CA GLY A 95 -6.84 5.58 0.90
C GLY A 95 -6.61 6.65 -0.19
N THR A 96 -5.57 7.47 -0.08
CA THR A 96 -5.21 8.41 -1.15
C THR A 96 -4.91 7.65 -2.43
N SER A 97 -5.51 8.07 -3.54
CA SER A 97 -5.25 7.51 -4.86
C SER A 97 -4.59 8.54 -5.77
N LEU A 98 -3.61 8.10 -6.53
CA LEU A 98 -2.81 8.93 -7.42
C LEU A 98 -2.42 8.12 -8.67
N LYS A 99 -1.87 8.80 -9.68
CA LYS A 99 -1.37 8.16 -10.88
C LYS A 99 0.06 8.61 -11.15
N ILE A 100 0.99 7.65 -11.19
CA ILE A 100 2.38 7.91 -11.53
C ILE A 100 2.71 7.19 -12.84
N GLY A 101 3.04 7.96 -13.87
CA GLY A 101 3.15 7.43 -15.24
C GLY A 101 1.81 6.87 -15.70
N ASN A 102 1.79 5.57 -16.05
CA ASN A 102 0.57 4.87 -16.46
C ASN A 102 -0.11 4.09 -15.33
N TYR A 103 0.47 4.08 -14.13
CA TYR A 103 0.02 3.21 -13.04
C TYR A 103 -0.88 3.97 -12.08
N PRO A 104 -2.17 3.59 -11.94
CA PRO A 104 -2.97 3.99 -10.81
C PRO A 104 -2.39 3.35 -9.54
N ILE A 105 -2.26 4.15 -8.50
CA ILE A 105 -1.69 3.75 -7.21
C ILE A 105 -2.65 4.18 -6.12
N GLU A 106 -2.88 3.30 -5.15
CA GLU A 106 -3.62 3.59 -3.93
C GLU A 106 -2.70 3.38 -2.72
N ILE A 107 -2.67 4.36 -1.82
CA ILE A 107 -1.91 4.28 -0.58
C ILE A 107 -2.69 3.43 0.41
N ILE A 108 -2.13 2.29 0.80
CA ILE A 108 -2.81 1.34 1.69
C ILE A 108 -2.46 1.64 3.15
N GLN A 109 -1.18 1.94 3.42
CA GLN A 109 -0.71 2.21 4.78
C GLN A 109 0.38 3.27 4.79
N VAL A 110 0.27 4.18 5.74
CA VAL A 110 1.25 5.22 6.06
C VAL A 110 1.63 5.05 7.53
N GLN A 111 2.92 5.02 7.82
CA GLN A 111 3.45 4.91 9.19
C GLN A 111 4.76 5.70 9.26
N ASP A 112 5.02 6.36 10.39
CA ASP A 112 6.22 7.18 10.60
C ASP A 112 6.47 8.19 9.47
N ARG A 113 5.40 8.83 8.97
CA ARG A 113 5.45 9.81 7.88
C ARG A 113 5.96 9.25 6.54
N ALA A 114 5.87 7.93 6.35
CA ALA A 114 6.25 7.24 5.13
C ALA A 114 5.15 6.30 4.65
N VAL A 115 5.02 6.16 3.34
CA VAL A 115 4.20 5.11 2.74
C VAL A 115 4.86 3.76 3.02
N LYS A 116 4.16 2.90 3.76
CA LYS A 116 4.61 1.54 4.05
C LYS A 116 4.15 0.55 3.00
N VAL A 117 2.90 0.68 2.57
CA VAL A 117 2.29 -0.21 1.57
C VAL A 117 1.50 0.61 0.58
N ALA A 118 1.68 0.31 -0.70
CA ALA A 118 0.88 0.87 -1.79
C ALA A 118 0.41 -0.24 -2.73
N ARG A 119 -0.80 -0.09 -3.25
CA ARG A 119 -1.36 -0.95 -4.29
C ARG A 119 -1.13 -0.29 -5.64
N ILE A 120 -0.58 -1.04 -6.60
CA ILE A 120 -0.49 -0.65 -8.00
C ILE A 120 -1.50 -1.47 -8.79
N PHE A 121 -2.38 -0.78 -9.50
CA PHE A 121 -3.35 -1.42 -10.39
C PHE A 121 -2.70 -1.72 -11.74
N SER A 122 -2.96 -2.92 -12.27
CA SER A 122 -2.52 -3.29 -13.61
C SER A 122 -3.20 -2.38 -14.63
N ILE A 123 -2.42 -1.81 -15.55
CA ILE A 123 -2.99 -1.27 -16.79
C ILE A 123 -3.47 -2.47 -17.60
N GLN A 124 -4.76 -2.79 -17.52
CA GLN A 124 -5.33 -3.70 -18.50
C GLN A 124 -5.04 -3.10 -19.88
N LYS A 125 -4.20 -3.77 -20.68
CA LYS A 125 -4.17 -3.51 -22.11
C LYS A 125 -5.60 -3.80 -22.56
N THR A 126 -6.40 -2.77 -22.78
CA THR A 126 -7.61 -2.89 -23.58
C THR A 126 -7.19 -3.64 -24.83
N GLN A 127 -7.59 -4.90 -24.95
CA GLN A 127 -7.49 -5.62 -26.21
C GLN A 127 -8.24 -4.75 -27.21
N ARG A 128 -7.47 -4.05 -28.04
CA ARG A 128 -7.97 -3.46 -29.27
C ARG A 128 -8.28 -4.67 -30.14
N ASN A 129 -9.48 -5.22 -29.98
CA ASN A 129 -10.04 -6.17 -30.91
C ASN A 129 -10.08 -5.45 -32.26
N GLY A 130 -9.17 -5.83 -33.15
CA GLY A 130 -9.28 -5.57 -34.57
C GLY A 130 -10.22 -6.59 -35.20
#